data_AF-A0A356PCS8-F1
#
_entry.id   AF-A0A356PCS8-F1
#
_cell.length_a   1.000
_cell.length_b   1.000
_cell.length_c   1.000
_cell.angle_alpha   90.00
_cell.angle_beta   90.00
_cell.angle_gamma   90.00
#
_symmetry.space_group_name_H-M   'P 1'
#
loop_
_entity.id
_entity.type
_entity.pdbx_description
1 polymer ?
#
loop_
_entity_poly.entity_id
_entity_poly.type
_entity_poly.pdbx_seq_one_letter_code
_entity_poly.pdbx_strand_id
1 'polypeptide(L)'
;TNDGELAHRLMHPTYGVEKTYRVWVQGPVGIKALESLRQGVFLEDGSTAPAKVSRVSGAAMGTNSQSQGHHLEVLEVTIHEGRNRQIRRMFAAIGYPLVKLERIRFGSLTLEPSLAKGNYRALTSEEVGELRSQVRL
;
A
#
# COMPACT_ATOMS: atom_id res chain seq x y z
N THR A 1 8.62 -5.80 -16.75
CA THR A 1 9.80 -5.13 -17.32
C THR A 1 10.72 -6.17 -17.89
N ASN A 2 11.43 -5.85 -18.97
CA ASN A 2 12.51 -6.65 -19.53
C ASN A 2 13.90 -6.24 -18.98
N ASP A 3 13.96 -5.17 -18.19
CA ASP A 3 15.16 -4.76 -17.45
C ASP A 3 15.16 -5.40 -16.06
N GLY A 4 15.96 -6.46 -15.90
CA GLY A 4 16.07 -7.22 -14.66
C GLY A 4 16.74 -6.47 -13.52
N GLU A 5 17.71 -5.59 -13.83
CA GLU A 5 18.42 -4.80 -12.83
C GLU A 5 17.47 -3.76 -12.22
N LEU A 6 16.73 -3.03 -13.07
CA LEU A 6 15.70 -2.12 -12.60
C LEU A 6 14.64 -2.84 -11.76
N ALA A 7 14.18 -4.02 -12.21
CA ALA A 7 13.22 -4.82 -11.46
C ALA A 7 13.75 -5.19 -10.06
N HIS A 8 14.97 -5.70 -9.99
CA HIS A 8 15.61 -6.11 -8.75
C HIS A 8 15.71 -4.92 -7.78
N ARG A 9 16.22 -3.78 -8.24
CA ARG A 9 16.36 -2.61 -7.36
C ARG A 9 15.03 -2.05 -6.89
N LEU A 10 14.01 -2.02 -7.75
CA LEU A 10 12.68 -1.54 -7.38
C LEU A 10 11.99 -2.44 -6.33
N MET A 11 12.31 -3.74 -6.32
CA MET A 11 11.70 -4.70 -5.40
C MET A 11 12.51 -4.91 -4.12
N HIS A 12 13.83 -4.74 -4.17
CA HIS A 12 14.71 -5.08 -3.05
C HIS A 12 14.61 -4.04 -1.91
N PRO A 13 14.41 -4.47 -0.64
CA PRO A 13 14.15 -3.56 0.48
C PRO A 13 15.23 -2.48 0.71
N THR A 14 16.50 -2.79 0.40
CA THR A 14 17.64 -1.87 0.58
C THR A 14 17.51 -0.56 -0.20
N TYR A 15 16.79 -0.56 -1.33
CA TYR A 15 16.57 0.66 -2.12
C TYR A 15 15.38 1.49 -1.61
N GLY A 16 14.61 0.98 -0.65
CA GLY A 16 13.61 1.77 0.07
C GLY A 16 12.43 2.24 -0.79
N VAL A 17 12.18 1.63 -1.95
CA VAL A 17 11.12 2.07 -2.86
C VAL A 17 9.75 1.94 -2.21
N GLU A 18 9.12 3.08 -1.99
CA GLU A 18 7.84 3.18 -1.29
C GLU A 18 6.68 2.63 -2.12
N LYS A 19 5.72 2.05 -1.42
CA LYS A 19 4.51 1.44 -1.97
C LYS A 19 3.35 1.95 -1.14
N THR A 20 2.42 2.67 -1.76
CA THR A 20 1.22 3.17 -1.07
C THR A 20 0.02 2.32 -1.42
N TYR A 21 -0.68 1.91 -0.39
CA TYR A 21 -1.88 1.08 -0.47
C TYR A 21 -3.07 1.85 0.06
N ARG A 22 -4.19 1.78 -0.66
CA ARG A 22 -5.50 2.10 -0.11
C ARG A 22 -6.09 0.83 0.51
N VAL A 23 -6.52 0.94 1.76
CA VAL A 23 -7.04 -0.18 2.53
C VAL A 23 -8.42 0.16 3.08
N TRP A 24 -9.30 -0.85 3.13
CA TRP A 24 -10.63 -0.75 3.70
C TRP A 24 -10.74 -1.69 4.88
N VAL A 25 -11.19 -1.16 6.01
CA VAL A 25 -11.35 -1.86 7.29
C VAL A 25 -12.75 -1.64 7.82
N GLN A 26 -13.27 -2.63 8.55
CA GLN A 26 -14.58 -2.51 9.18
C GLN A 26 -14.47 -1.62 10.43
N GLY A 27 -15.33 -0.60 10.48
CA GLY A 27 -15.38 0.34 11.58
C GLY A 27 -14.18 1.30 11.65
N PRO A 28 -14.23 2.26 12.59
CA PRO A 28 -13.14 3.20 12.81
C PRO A 28 -11.96 2.54 13.53
N VAL A 29 -10.76 2.75 13.01
CA VAL A 29 -9.48 2.37 13.58
C VAL A 29 -9.07 3.38 14.64
N GLY A 30 -8.88 2.88 15.85
CA GLY A 30 -8.47 3.70 16.99
C GLY A 30 -7.10 4.34 16.76
N ILE A 31 -6.91 5.55 17.30
CA ILE A 31 -5.65 6.32 17.16
C ILE A 31 -4.45 5.50 17.64
N LYS A 32 -4.56 4.80 18.77
CA LYS A 32 -3.49 3.94 19.30
C LYS A 32 -3.06 2.84 18.32
N ALA A 33 -4.01 2.24 17.62
CA ALA A 33 -3.72 1.19 16.63
C ALA A 33 -3.02 1.77 15.40
N LEU A 34 -3.40 2.98 14.96
CA LEU A 34 -2.67 3.70 13.91
C LEU A 34 -1.24 4.05 14.33
N GLU A 35 -1.03 4.46 15.58
CA GLU A 35 0.30 4.71 16.12
C GLU A 35 1.16 3.44 16.15
N SER A 36 0.59 2.29 16.51
CA SER A 36 1.31 1.01 16.41
C SER A 36 1.80 0.73 14.99
N LEU A 37 0.98 0.97 13.97
CA LEU A 37 1.42 0.82 12.57
C LEU A 37 2.54 1.82 12.22
N ARG A 38 2.47 3.05 12.73
CA ARG A 38 3.47 4.09 12.50
C ARG A 38 4.81 3.80 13.17
N GLN A 39 4.80 3.07 14.28
CA GLN A 39 6.02 2.67 14.99
C GLN A 39 6.58 1.33 14.49
N GLY A 40 5.74 0.54 13.80
CA GLY A 40 6.05 -0.82 13.40
C GLY A 40 5.40 -1.82 14.36
N VAL A 41 4.98 -2.96 13.82
CA VAL A 41 4.28 -4.02 14.57
C VAL A 41 5.05 -5.32 14.50
N PHE A 42 4.96 -6.13 15.55
CA PHE A 42 5.57 -7.44 15.57
C PHE A 42 4.74 -8.44 14.76
N LEU A 43 5.36 -9.09 13.78
CA LEU A 43 4.79 -10.19 13.02
C LEU A 43 5.61 -11.47 13.27
N GLU A 44 5.13 -12.62 12.79
CA GLU A 44 5.80 -13.91 12.98
C GLU A 44 7.26 -13.93 12.53
N ASP A 45 7.58 -13.23 11.43
CA ASP A 45 8.94 -13.11 10.90
C ASP A 45 9.66 -11.82 11.36
N GLY A 46 9.26 -11.27 12.52
CA GLY A 46 9.90 -10.13 13.18
C GLY A 46 9.17 -8.79 13.04
N SER A 47 9.71 -7.74 13.65
CA SER A 47 9.14 -6.39 13.63
C SER A 47 9.10 -5.82 12.21
N THR A 48 8.02 -5.14 11.85
CA THR A 48 7.98 -4.34 10.62
C THR A 48 8.74 -3.03 10.83
N ALA A 49 9.16 -2.43 9.72
CA ALA A 49 9.56 -1.04 9.74
C ALA A 49 8.34 -0.12 9.99
N PRO A 50 8.57 1.12 10.46
CA PRO A 50 7.56 2.18 10.51
C PRO A 50 6.80 2.35 9.19
N ALA A 51 5.47 2.44 9.25
CA ALA A 51 4.63 2.76 8.10
C ALA A 51 4.10 4.19 8.18
N LYS A 52 3.90 4.85 7.03
CA LYS A 52 3.13 6.10 6.99
C LYS A 52 1.67 5.75 6.85
N VAL A 53 0.82 6.26 7.73
CA VAL A 53 -0.63 5.96 7.72
C VAL A 53 -1.44 7.24 7.81
N SER A 54 -2.34 7.46 6.86
CA SER A 54 -3.25 8.60 6.81
C SER A 54 -4.71 8.15 6.62
N ARG A 55 -5.64 8.94 7.16
CA ARG A 55 -7.08 8.77 6.90
C ARG A 55 -7.44 9.44 5.58
N VAL A 56 -8.28 8.78 4.79
CA VAL A 56 -8.82 9.36 3.56
C VAL A 56 -10.16 10.01 3.88
N SER A 57 -10.19 11.34 3.98
CA SER A 57 -11.41 12.11 4.22
C SER A 57 -12.41 11.96 3.08
N GLY A 58 -13.70 11.85 3.38
CA GLY A 58 -14.77 11.85 2.38
C GLY A 58 -14.90 10.56 1.55
N ALA A 59 -14.10 9.52 1.83
CA ALA A 59 -14.31 8.20 1.28
C ALA A 59 -15.56 7.59 1.93
N ALA A 60 -16.71 7.83 1.31
CA ALA A 60 -17.99 7.27 1.71
C ALA A 60 -17.87 5.75 1.89
N MET A 61 -18.48 5.26 2.98
CA MET A 61 -19.28 4.04 3.04
C MET A 61 -19.24 3.26 1.73
N GLY A 62 -18.33 2.30 1.62
CA GLY A 62 -18.26 1.47 0.42
C GLY A 62 -19.58 0.70 0.26
N THR A 63 -20.44 1.17 -0.62
CA THR A 63 -21.65 0.50 -1.11
C THR A 63 -21.28 -0.64 -2.05
N ASN A 64 -20.39 -1.53 -1.61
CA ASN A 64 -20.39 -2.86 -2.20
C ASN A 64 -21.73 -3.48 -1.77
N SER A 65 -22.63 -3.75 -2.72
CA SER A 65 -23.98 -4.28 -2.51
C SER A 65 -24.05 -5.64 -1.77
N GLN A 66 -22.93 -6.14 -1.23
CA GLN A 66 -22.85 -7.30 -0.35
C GLN A 66 -22.54 -6.96 1.12
N SER A 67 -22.10 -5.73 1.42
CA SER A 67 -21.83 -5.29 2.79
C SER A 67 -23.10 -4.68 3.37
N GLN A 68 -24.03 -5.52 3.81
CA GLN A 68 -25.17 -5.03 4.58
C GLN A 68 -24.66 -4.27 5.82
N GLY A 69 -24.87 -2.96 5.88
CA GLY A 69 -24.84 -2.15 7.11
C GLY A 69 -23.49 -1.79 7.75
N HIS A 70 -22.34 -2.26 7.26
CA HIS A 70 -21.05 -1.97 7.93
C HIS A 70 -20.34 -0.73 7.36
N HIS A 71 -20.10 0.27 8.21
CA HIS A 71 -19.27 1.44 7.89
C HIS A 71 -17.82 0.99 7.67
N LEU A 72 -17.27 1.26 6.48
CA LEU A 72 -15.86 1.01 6.17
C LEU A 72 -15.07 2.30 6.34
N GLU A 73 -13.99 2.25 7.12
CA GLU A 73 -12.98 3.32 7.10
C GLU A 73 -11.94 3.01 6.01
N VAL A 74 -11.51 4.08 5.32
CA VAL A 74 -10.50 4.01 4.26
C VAL A 74 -9.23 4.71 4.73
N LEU A 75 -8.11 3.98 4.65
CA LEU A 75 -6.79 4.48 5.02
C LEU A 75 -5.83 4.35 3.84
N GLU A 76 -4.84 5.24 3.81
CA GLU A 76 -3.66 5.08 2.95
C GLU A 76 -2.46 4.71 3.80
N VAL A 77 -1.75 3.67 3.35
CA VAL A 77 -0.65 3.04 4.08
C VAL A 77 0.55 2.92 3.16
N THR A 78 1.65 3.56 3.52
CA THR A 78 2.91 3.50 2.76
C THR A 78 3.96 2.71 3.52
N ILE A 79 4.53 1.71 2.86
CA ILE A 79 5.67 0.90 3.34
C ILE A 79 6.78 0.88 2.28
N HIS A 80 8.03 0.67 2.71
CA HIS A 80 9.17 0.52 1.80
C HIS A 80 9.63 -0.94 1.67
N GLU A 81 9.37 -1.78 2.67
CA GLU A 81 9.56 -3.23 2.58
C GLU A 81 8.41 -3.93 1.81
N GLY A 82 8.54 -5.24 1.63
CA GLY A 82 7.64 -6.04 0.78
C GLY A 82 7.49 -7.48 1.25
N ARG A 83 7.30 -7.70 2.56
CA ARG A 83 7.15 -9.05 3.13
C ARG A 83 5.84 -9.70 2.67
N ASN A 84 5.77 -11.02 2.67
CA ASN A 84 4.58 -11.75 2.22
C ASN A 84 3.33 -11.27 2.98
N ARG A 85 2.30 -10.84 2.25
CA ARG A 85 1.02 -10.35 2.79
C ARG A 85 1.16 -9.29 3.89
N GLN A 86 2.25 -8.52 3.91
CA GLN A 86 2.63 -7.68 5.03
C GLN A 86 1.51 -6.75 5.50
N ILE A 87 0.93 -5.95 4.60
CA ILE A 87 -0.15 -5.01 4.94
C ILE A 87 -1.35 -5.71 5.60
N ARG A 88 -1.75 -6.90 5.11
CA ARG A 88 -2.84 -7.67 5.73
C ARG A 88 -2.47 -8.17 7.12
N ARG A 89 -1.23 -8.63 7.31
CA ARG A 89 -0.74 -9.13 8.61
C ARG A 89 -0.59 -8.02 9.62
N MET A 90 -0.07 -6.85 9.22
CA MET A 90 0.03 -5.67 10.08
C MET A 90 -1.34 -5.26 10.64
N PHE A 91 -2.35 -5.20 9.76
CA PHE A 91 -3.71 -4.86 10.14
C PHE A 91 -4.39 -5.93 10.99
N ALA A 92 -4.16 -7.21 10.72
CA ALA A 92 -4.63 -8.29 11.58
C ALA A 92 -4.00 -8.24 12.98
N ALA A 93 -2.70 -7.92 13.08
CA ALA A 93 -1.97 -7.84 14.35
C ALA A 93 -2.49 -6.73 15.27
N ILE A 94 -3.04 -5.65 14.72
CA ILE A 94 -3.69 -4.57 15.49
C ILE A 94 -5.19 -4.78 15.68
N GLY A 95 -5.76 -5.92 15.26
CA GLY A 95 -7.18 -6.26 15.43
C GLY A 95 -8.13 -5.71 14.37
N TYR A 96 -7.62 -5.22 13.23
CA TYR A 96 -8.42 -4.60 12.17
C TYR A 96 -8.20 -5.29 10.81
N PRO A 97 -8.65 -6.54 10.60
CA PRO A 97 -8.44 -7.25 9.35
C PRO A 97 -9.01 -6.50 8.14
N LEU A 98 -8.27 -6.53 7.03
CA LEU A 98 -8.64 -5.80 5.82
C LEU A 98 -9.76 -6.48 5.03
N VAL A 99 -10.77 -5.69 4.65
CA VAL A 99 -11.82 -6.07 3.70
C VAL A 99 -11.30 -5.98 2.26
N LYS A 100 -10.61 -4.88 1.94
CA LYS A 100 -10.09 -4.61 0.60
C LYS A 100 -8.69 -3.98 0.70
N LEU A 101 -7.86 -4.26 -0.30
CA LEU A 101 -6.49 -3.78 -0.42
C LEU A 101 -6.19 -3.49 -1.88
N GLU A 102 -5.77 -2.27 -2.18
CA GLU A 102 -5.34 -1.85 -3.52
C GLU A 102 -4.02 -1.09 -3.41
N ARG A 103 -3.03 -1.46 -4.24
CA ARG A 103 -1.81 -0.65 -4.36
C ARG A 103 -2.09 0.49 -5.34
N ILE A 104 -2.03 1.71 -4.84
CA ILE A 104 -2.32 2.92 -5.62
C ILE A 104 -1.06 3.66 -6.05
N ARG A 105 0.10 3.36 -5.45
CA ARG A 105 1.39 3.91 -5.84
C ARG A 105 2.52 2.90 -5.67
N PHE A 106 3.50 2.95 -6.57
CA PHE A 106 4.74 2.21 -6.51
C PHE A 106 5.89 3.10 -6.99
N GLY A 107 6.78 3.52 -6.09
CA GLY A 107 7.79 4.53 -6.41
C GLY A 107 7.14 5.83 -6.88
N SER A 108 7.58 6.36 -8.01
CA SER A 108 6.97 7.55 -8.66
C SER A 108 5.63 7.24 -9.34
N LEU A 109 5.37 5.97 -9.69
CA LEU A 109 4.18 5.60 -10.44
C LEU A 109 2.93 5.61 -9.57
N THR A 110 1.90 6.33 -9.99
CA THR A 110 0.57 6.32 -9.39
C THR A 110 -0.41 5.59 -10.32
N LEU A 111 -1.33 4.82 -9.74
CA LEU A 111 -2.37 4.12 -10.50
C LEU A 111 -3.33 5.14 -11.14
N GLU A 112 -3.40 5.14 -12.47
CA GLU A 112 -4.28 6.03 -13.20
C GLU A 112 -5.76 5.69 -12.99
N PRO A 113 -6.63 6.66 -12.67
CA PRO A 113 -8.06 6.43 -12.56
C PRO A 113 -8.72 5.93 -13.85
N SER A 114 -8.16 6.26 -15.01
CA SER A 114 -8.62 5.85 -16.34
C SER A 114 -8.25 4.42 -16.70
N LEU A 115 -7.30 3.80 -15.99
CA LEU A 115 -6.83 2.44 -16.30
C LEU A 115 -7.76 1.40 -15.68
N ALA A 116 -8.58 0.76 -16.52
CA ALA A 116 -9.52 -0.27 -16.07
C ALA A 116 -8.80 -1.49 -15.47
N LYS A 117 -9.45 -2.14 -14.50
CA LYS A 117 -8.92 -3.35 -13.83
C LYS A 117 -8.63 -4.45 -14.86
N GLY A 118 -7.44 -5.04 -14.77
CA GLY A 118 -6.99 -6.10 -15.68
C GLY A 118 -6.23 -5.58 -16.91
N ASN A 119 -6.28 -4.27 -17.17
CA ASN A 119 -5.52 -3.65 -18.25
C ASN A 119 -4.15 -3.17 -17.77
N TYR A 120 -3.29 -2.87 -18.74
CA TYR A 120 -1.98 -2.26 -18.55
C TYR A 120 -1.75 -1.21 -19.63
N ARG A 121 -0.79 -0.31 -19.38
CA ARG A 121 -0.24 0.58 -20.41
C ARG A 121 1.28 0.56 -20.36
N ALA A 122 1.91 0.96 -21.46
CA ALA A 122 3.33 1.25 -21.45
C ALA A 122 3.60 2.50 -20.61
N LEU A 123 4.78 2.53 -19.97
CA LEU A 123 5.28 3.74 -19.31
C LEU A 123 5.84 4.70 -20.35
N THR A 124 5.75 6.00 -20.07
CA THR A 124 6.45 7.01 -20.85
C THR A 124 7.96 6.95 -20.58
N SER A 125 8.77 7.50 -21.47
CA SER A 125 10.23 7.58 -21.26
C SER A 125 10.59 8.37 -20.00
N GLU A 126 9.79 9.38 -19.66
CA GLU A 126 9.94 10.19 -18.45
C GLU A 126 9.69 9.35 -17.19
N GLU A 127 8.59 8.61 -17.14
CA GLU A 127 8.27 7.71 -16.02
C GLU A 127 9.34 6.63 -15.82
N VAL A 128 9.89 6.10 -16.92
CA VAL A 128 11.01 5.15 -16.86
C VAL A 128 12.27 5.82 -16.31
N GLY A 129 12.56 7.05 -16.72
CA GLY A 129 13.69 7.84 -16.22
C GLY A 129 13.57 8.13 -14.72
N GLU A 130 12.38 8.50 -14.25
CA GLU A 130 12.11 8.71 -12.83
C GLU A 130 12.34 7.43 -12.00
N LEU A 131 11.83 6.29 -12.46
CA LEU A 131 12.02 5.02 -11.78
C LEU A 131 13.50 4.63 -11.69
N ARG A 132 14.28 4.85 -12.75
CA ARG A 132 15.73 4.61 -12.75
C ARG A 132 16.44 5.51 -11.75
N SER A 133 16.13 6.81 -11.77
CA SER A 133 16.70 7.81 -10.86
C SER A 133 16.44 7.46 -9.39
N GLN A 134 15.22 6.98 -9.05
CA GLN A 134 14.87 6.55 -7.69
C GLN A 134 15.77 5.45 -7.13
N VAL A 135 16.31 4.59 -7.99
CA VAL A 135 17.19 3.48 -7.60
C VAL A 135 18.63 3.66 -8.09
N ARG A 136 19.00 4.90 -8.43
CA ARG A 136 20.36 5.29 -8.88
C ARG A 136 20.84 4.46 -10.08
N LEU A 137 19.97 4.33 -11.09
CA LEU A 137 20.23 3.76 -12.40
C LEU A 137 20.10 4.80 -13.51
#